data_AF-A0ABD2N2C8-F1
#
_entry.id   AF-A0ABD2N2C8-F1
#
_cell.length_a   1.000
_cell.length_b   1.000
_cell.length_c   1.000
_cell.angle_alpha   90.00
_cell.angle_beta   90.00
_cell.angle_gamma   90.00
#
_symmetry.space_group_name_H-M   'P 1'
#
loop_
_entity.id
_entity.type
_entity.pdbx_description
1 polymer ?
#
loop_
_entity_poly.entity_id
_entity_poly.type
_entity_poly.pdbx_seq_one_letter_code
_entity_poly.pdbx_strand_id
1 'polypeptide(L)'
;MARPYPEIAGKNLPYFEGWTKEIFNSDLTRPTLPQEMPTEDKYPKPNISQENLLQIIQLNISYSLKGIDRMIRAHGQTLHDIFTLRSGMFPRIPDVVLWPTCHDEVAKIVELATRLNVVILVFGGGTAVSGAVECPANESRTIISLDTSQMNRILWVDRENLVACIESGIIGQDLERELKNLGYTTGHEPDSYEFSSLGGWVATRASGNC
;
A
#
# COMPACT_ATOMS: atom_id res chain seq x y z
N MET A 1 -12.85 -0.28 23.64
CA MET A 1 -11.85 0.12 22.64
C MET A 1 -11.72 1.63 22.67
N ALA A 2 -10.50 2.17 22.67
CA ALA A 2 -10.30 3.59 22.41
C ALA A 2 -10.73 3.92 20.96
N ARG A 3 -11.32 5.10 20.74
CA ARG A 3 -11.66 5.55 19.38
C ARG A 3 -10.37 5.97 18.66
N PRO A 4 -10.15 5.58 17.39
CA PRO A 4 -8.91 5.93 16.66
C PRO A 4 -8.64 7.44 16.60
N TYR A 5 -9.70 8.24 16.42
CA TYR A 5 -9.63 9.70 16.40
C TYR A 5 -10.51 10.29 17.51
N PRO A 6 -10.04 10.36 18.77
CA PRO A 6 -10.86 10.73 19.92
C PRO A 6 -11.45 12.14 19.79
N GLU A 7 -10.81 13.02 19.03
CA GLU A 7 -11.27 14.39 18.86
C GLU A 7 -12.49 14.55 17.97
N ILE A 8 -12.75 13.62 17.05
CA ILE A 8 -13.81 13.76 16.05
C ILE A 8 -14.70 12.51 15.93
N ALA A 9 -14.18 11.31 16.19
CA ALA A 9 -14.91 10.07 15.96
C ALA A 9 -16.15 10.00 16.85
N GLY A 10 -17.32 9.90 16.22
CA GLY A 10 -18.62 9.82 16.91
C GLY A 10 -19.05 11.10 17.62
N LYS A 11 -18.43 12.25 17.33
CA LYS A 11 -18.90 13.57 17.78
C LYS A 11 -19.77 14.21 16.71
N ASN A 12 -20.77 15.00 17.11
CA ASN A 12 -21.55 15.83 16.19
C ASN A 12 -20.72 17.06 15.78
N LEU A 13 -20.68 17.38 14.49
CA LEU A 13 -19.98 18.53 13.92
C LEU A 13 -21.02 19.54 13.38
N PRO A 14 -21.68 20.33 14.25
CA PRO A 14 -22.91 21.05 13.91
C PRO A 14 -22.76 22.12 12.82
N TYR A 15 -21.54 22.61 12.60
CA TYR A 15 -21.25 23.65 11.60
C TYR A 15 -20.76 23.08 10.27
N PHE A 16 -20.45 21.78 10.20
CA PHE A 16 -19.81 21.20 9.02
C PHE A 16 -20.72 21.21 7.79
N GLU A 17 -21.99 20.80 7.94
CA GLU A 17 -22.98 20.84 6.85
C GLU A 17 -23.25 22.26 6.33
N GLY A 18 -23.36 23.23 7.24
CA GLY A 18 -23.57 24.64 6.86
C GLY A 18 -22.40 25.16 6.04
N TRP A 19 -21.18 24.89 6.51
CA TRP A 19 -19.95 25.27 5.82
C TRP A 19 -19.83 24.62 4.44
N THR A 20 -20.14 23.32 4.28
CA THR A 20 -20.06 22.67 2.95
C THR A 20 -21.08 23.24 1.95
N LYS A 21 -22.29 23.56 2.42
CA LYS A 21 -23.33 24.22 1.59
C LYS A 21 -22.87 25.60 1.13
N GLU A 22 -22.29 26.39 2.02
CA GLU A 22 -21.79 27.73 1.71
C GLU A 22 -20.61 27.70 0.72
N ILE A 23 -19.61 26.84 0.97
CA ILE A 23 -18.36 26.83 0.20
C ILE A 23 -18.50 26.08 -1.13
N PHE A 24 -19.23 24.96 -1.16
CA PHE A 24 -19.28 24.06 -2.33
C PHE A 24 -20.65 23.97 -3.00
N ASN A 25 -21.67 24.69 -2.49
CA ASN A 25 -23.06 24.58 -2.96
C ASN A 25 -23.56 23.12 -2.97
N SER A 26 -23.16 22.34 -1.95
CA SER A 26 -23.44 20.91 -1.87
C SER A 26 -24.90 20.63 -1.51
N ASP A 27 -25.56 19.72 -2.24
CA ASP A 27 -26.86 19.15 -1.87
C ASP A 27 -26.70 17.74 -1.29
N LEU A 28 -26.74 17.64 0.05
CA LEU A 28 -26.58 16.37 0.77
C LEU A 28 -27.75 15.40 0.59
N THR A 29 -28.86 15.84 0.00
CA THR A 29 -30.02 14.97 -0.27
C THR A 29 -29.83 14.11 -1.52
N ARG A 30 -28.79 14.37 -2.33
CA ARG A 30 -28.54 13.70 -3.61
C ARG A 30 -27.13 13.06 -3.66
N PRO A 31 -26.89 11.98 -2.89
CA PRO A 31 -25.58 11.35 -2.86
C PRO A 31 -25.24 10.62 -4.17
N THR A 32 -23.98 10.66 -4.56
CA THR A 32 -23.44 9.79 -5.62
C THR A 32 -22.99 8.47 -5.00
N LEU A 33 -23.66 7.37 -5.37
CA LEU A 33 -23.33 6.04 -4.88
C LEU A 33 -22.09 5.47 -5.61
N PRO A 34 -21.17 4.81 -4.90
CA PRO A 34 -20.11 4.05 -5.54
C PRO A 34 -20.67 2.78 -6.20
N GLN A 35 -19.92 2.21 -7.13
CA GLN A 35 -20.14 0.84 -7.60
C GLN A 35 -20.01 -0.16 -6.45
N GLU A 36 -20.64 -1.32 -6.61
CA GLU A 36 -20.43 -2.46 -5.71
C GLU A 36 -19.04 -3.07 -5.91
N MET A 37 -18.56 -3.79 -4.89
CA MET A 37 -17.30 -4.51 -4.99
C MET A 37 -17.37 -5.51 -6.17
N PRO A 38 -16.42 -5.48 -7.11
CA PRO A 38 -16.42 -6.39 -8.25
C PRO A 38 -16.30 -7.84 -7.78
N THR A 39 -17.07 -8.73 -8.42
CA THR A 39 -16.92 -10.18 -8.28
C THR A 39 -15.64 -10.65 -8.96
N GLU A 40 -15.14 -11.84 -8.59
CA GLU A 40 -13.83 -12.31 -9.05
C GLU A 40 -13.68 -12.34 -10.59
N ASP A 41 -14.76 -12.66 -11.31
CA ASP A 41 -14.82 -12.71 -12.77
C ASP A 41 -14.69 -11.32 -13.46
N LYS A 42 -14.91 -10.24 -12.72
CA LYS A 42 -14.85 -8.86 -13.22
C LYS A 42 -13.44 -8.29 -13.22
N TYR A 43 -12.51 -8.86 -12.46
CA TYR A 43 -11.13 -8.37 -12.41
C TYR A 43 -10.36 -8.78 -13.68
N PRO A 44 -9.42 -7.95 -14.16
CA PRO A 44 -8.51 -8.36 -15.22
C PRO A 44 -7.79 -9.66 -14.86
N LYS A 45 -7.82 -10.65 -15.76
CA LYS A 45 -7.19 -11.95 -15.51
C LYS A 45 -5.66 -11.79 -15.40
N PRO A 46 -4.99 -12.56 -14.51
CA PRO A 46 -3.54 -12.58 -14.47
C PRO A 46 -2.94 -13.00 -15.81
N ASN A 47 -2.02 -12.20 -16.35
CA ASN A 47 -1.17 -12.56 -17.47
C ASN A 47 0.09 -13.26 -16.95
N ILE A 48 -0.05 -14.54 -16.62
CA ILE A 48 1.03 -15.39 -16.10
C ILE A 48 0.95 -16.77 -16.74
N SER A 49 2.05 -17.25 -17.32
CA SER A 49 2.12 -18.60 -17.85
C SER A 49 2.14 -19.62 -16.70
N GLN A 50 1.66 -20.84 -16.96
CA GLN A 50 1.68 -21.91 -15.98
C GLN A 50 3.12 -22.24 -15.52
N GLU A 51 4.09 -22.17 -16.44
CA GLU A 51 5.51 -22.36 -16.14
C GLU A 51 6.05 -21.29 -15.17
N ASN A 52 5.78 -20.01 -15.45
CA ASN A 52 6.21 -18.91 -14.59
C ASN A 52 5.55 -18.98 -13.22
N LEU A 53 4.27 -19.36 -13.15
CA LEU A 53 3.58 -19.55 -11.88
C LEU A 53 4.20 -20.67 -11.05
N LEU A 54 4.57 -21.80 -11.66
CA LEU A 54 5.25 -22.89 -10.96
C LEU A 54 6.61 -22.44 -10.40
N GLN A 55 7.37 -21.65 -11.15
CA GLN A 55 8.64 -21.09 -10.68
C GLN A 55 8.45 -20.12 -9.50
N ILE A 56 7.38 -19.32 -9.51
CA ILE A 56 7.02 -18.46 -8.36
C ILE A 56 6.65 -19.29 -7.14
N ILE A 57 5.84 -20.33 -7.31
CA ILE A 57 5.44 -21.24 -6.22
C ILE A 57 6.68 -21.93 -5.60
N GLN A 58 7.66 -22.29 -6.42
CA GLN A 58 8.91 -22.90 -5.96
C GLN A 58 9.78 -21.98 -5.09
N LEU A 59 9.54 -20.67 -5.09
CA LEU A 59 10.21 -19.76 -4.14
C LEU A 59 9.81 -20.03 -2.69
N ASN A 60 8.66 -20.70 -2.46
CA ASN A 60 8.08 -20.92 -1.14
C ASN A 60 7.79 -19.61 -0.37
N ILE A 61 7.39 -18.57 -1.11
CA ILE A 61 6.98 -17.26 -0.57
C ILE A 61 5.46 -17.16 -0.71
N SER A 62 4.80 -16.55 0.27
CA SER A 62 3.34 -16.32 0.23
C SER A 62 2.96 -15.50 -1.00
N TYR A 63 1.89 -15.93 -1.70
CA TYR A 63 1.43 -15.28 -2.92
C TYR A 63 -0.09 -15.31 -3.08
N SER A 64 -0.63 -14.43 -3.93
CA SER A 64 -2.04 -14.43 -4.31
C SER A 64 -2.26 -14.04 -5.77
N LEU A 65 -3.24 -14.68 -6.38
CA LEU A 65 -3.78 -14.36 -7.71
C LEU A 65 -5.18 -13.74 -7.64
N LYS A 66 -5.76 -13.59 -6.44
CA LYS A 66 -7.12 -13.07 -6.26
C LYS A 66 -7.22 -11.65 -6.78
N GLY A 67 -8.30 -11.34 -7.48
CA GLY A 67 -8.54 -10.03 -8.08
C GLY A 67 -8.49 -8.89 -7.06
N ILE A 68 -9.04 -9.10 -5.86
CA ILE A 68 -9.02 -8.09 -4.79
C ILE A 68 -7.61 -7.76 -4.28
N ASP A 69 -6.77 -8.79 -4.06
CA ASP A 69 -5.41 -8.58 -3.54
C ASP A 69 -4.55 -7.82 -4.56
N ARG A 70 -4.75 -8.11 -5.84
CA ARG A 70 -4.09 -7.45 -6.97
C ARG A 70 -4.60 -6.02 -7.16
N MET A 71 -5.91 -5.82 -7.09
CA MET A 71 -6.54 -4.51 -7.28
C MET A 71 -6.12 -3.50 -6.21
N ILE A 72 -6.11 -3.88 -4.93
CA ILE A 72 -5.67 -3.01 -3.82
C ILE A 72 -4.25 -2.48 -4.03
N ARG A 73 -3.42 -3.23 -4.76
CA ARG A 73 -2.01 -2.90 -5.03
C ARG A 73 -1.77 -2.26 -6.39
N ALA A 74 -2.83 -1.99 -7.14
CA ALA A 74 -2.75 -1.39 -8.45
C ALA A 74 -2.83 0.15 -8.43
N HIS A 75 -3.05 0.75 -7.26
CA HIS A 75 -3.37 2.17 -7.14
C HIS A 75 -2.78 2.80 -5.87
N GLY A 76 -2.68 4.13 -5.90
CA GLY A 76 -2.37 4.95 -4.74
C GLY A 76 -3.62 5.61 -4.16
N GLN A 77 -3.51 6.86 -3.77
CA GLN A 77 -4.58 7.67 -3.16
C GLN A 77 -4.83 8.95 -3.96
N THR A 78 -4.53 8.99 -5.26
CA THR A 78 -4.88 10.14 -6.08
C THR A 78 -6.40 10.23 -6.27
N LEU A 79 -6.91 11.43 -6.61
CA LEU A 79 -8.33 11.58 -6.95
C LEU A 79 -8.75 10.65 -8.10
N HIS A 80 -7.87 10.44 -9.09
CA HIS A 80 -8.11 9.55 -10.21
C HIS A 80 -8.23 8.09 -9.75
N ASP A 81 -7.37 7.65 -8.84
CA ASP A 81 -7.42 6.30 -8.26
C ASP A 81 -8.77 6.05 -7.58
N ILE A 82 -9.16 6.94 -6.67
CA ILE A 82 -10.39 6.81 -5.90
C ILE A 82 -11.62 6.91 -6.81
N PHE A 83 -11.60 7.78 -7.81
CA PHE A 83 -12.69 7.85 -8.78
C PHE A 83 -12.81 6.54 -9.57
N THR A 84 -11.70 6.01 -10.09
CA THR A 84 -11.68 4.75 -10.82
C THR A 84 -12.18 3.58 -9.97
N LEU A 85 -11.79 3.50 -8.70
CA LEU A 85 -12.33 2.51 -7.76
C LEU A 85 -13.82 2.65 -7.49
N ARG A 86 -14.36 3.86 -7.55
CA ARG A 86 -15.78 4.13 -7.28
C ARG A 86 -16.68 3.94 -8.50
N SER A 87 -16.16 4.03 -9.71
CA SER A 87 -17.00 4.03 -10.93
C SER A 87 -16.47 3.19 -12.09
N GLY A 88 -15.38 2.45 -11.93
CA GLY A 88 -14.77 1.67 -13.01
C GLY A 88 -13.76 0.63 -12.54
N MET A 89 -12.77 0.37 -13.39
CA MET A 89 -11.72 -0.61 -13.15
C MET A 89 -10.44 -0.12 -13.79
N PHE A 90 -9.29 -0.35 -13.14
CA PHE A 90 -8.00 -0.07 -13.75
C PHE A 90 -7.80 -0.97 -14.98
N PRO A 91 -7.32 -0.43 -16.11
CA PRO A 91 -7.12 -1.22 -17.33
C PRO A 91 -6.06 -2.32 -17.15
N ARG A 92 -5.10 -2.07 -16.25
CA ARG A 92 -4.05 -3.02 -15.87
C ARG A 92 -3.90 -3.02 -14.36
N ILE A 93 -3.84 -4.21 -13.79
CA ILE A 93 -3.49 -4.46 -12.39
C ILE A 93 -2.33 -5.47 -12.35
N PRO A 94 -1.58 -5.60 -11.22
CA PRO A 94 -0.57 -6.63 -11.06
C PRO A 94 -1.14 -8.02 -11.38
N ASP A 95 -0.32 -8.96 -11.83
CA ASP A 95 -0.76 -10.33 -12.14
C ASP A 95 -0.68 -11.24 -10.93
N VAL A 96 0.29 -11.00 -10.06
CA VAL A 96 0.51 -11.76 -8.84
C VAL A 96 1.02 -10.83 -7.75
N VAL A 97 0.61 -11.09 -6.51
CA VAL A 97 1.14 -10.43 -5.32
C VAL A 97 2.05 -11.40 -4.59
N LEU A 98 3.21 -10.93 -4.15
CA LEU A 98 4.14 -11.68 -3.29
C LEU A 98 4.36 -10.92 -1.99
N TRP A 99 4.41 -11.66 -0.88
CA TRP A 99 4.69 -11.13 0.45
C TRP A 99 5.98 -11.76 1.02
N PRO A 100 7.16 -11.25 0.62
CA PRO A 100 8.41 -11.63 1.25
C PRO A 100 8.40 -11.22 2.73
N THR A 101 9.14 -11.97 3.54
CA THR A 101 9.26 -11.79 4.99
C THR A 101 10.68 -11.45 5.43
N CYS A 102 11.64 -11.43 4.50
CA CYS A 102 13.03 -11.06 4.77
C CYS A 102 13.77 -10.63 3.49
N HIS A 103 14.99 -10.13 3.67
CA HIS A 103 15.89 -9.71 2.59
C HIS A 103 16.16 -10.81 1.55
N ASP A 104 16.45 -12.03 2.00
CA ASP A 104 16.84 -13.14 1.10
C ASP A 104 15.69 -13.55 0.17
N GLU A 105 14.45 -13.44 0.64
CA GLU A 105 13.27 -13.69 -0.19
C GLU A 105 13.09 -12.64 -1.28
N VAL A 106 13.34 -11.36 -0.97
CA VAL A 106 13.36 -10.29 -1.98
C VAL A 106 14.46 -10.54 -3.02
N ALA A 107 15.66 -10.92 -2.60
CA ALA A 107 16.76 -11.23 -3.52
C ALA A 107 16.37 -12.35 -4.50
N LYS A 108 15.77 -13.44 -4.01
CA LYS A 108 15.26 -14.53 -4.85
C LYS A 108 14.17 -14.07 -5.83
N ILE A 109 13.27 -13.19 -5.41
CA ILE A 109 12.22 -12.63 -6.30
C ILE A 109 12.87 -11.81 -7.42
N VAL A 110 13.86 -10.98 -7.12
CA VAL A 110 14.55 -10.15 -8.12
C VAL A 110 15.35 -11.00 -9.12
N GLU A 111 16.06 -12.03 -8.63
CA GLU A 111 16.76 -12.99 -9.48
C GLU A 111 15.78 -13.74 -10.40
N LEU A 112 14.66 -14.22 -9.85
CA LEU A 112 13.60 -14.85 -10.61
C LEU A 112 13.05 -13.90 -11.68
N ALA A 113 12.80 -12.65 -11.31
CA ALA A 113 12.20 -11.69 -12.22
C ALA A 113 13.10 -11.38 -13.42
N THR A 114 14.41 -11.31 -13.17
CA THR A 114 15.43 -11.18 -14.21
C THR A 114 15.41 -12.38 -15.15
N ARG A 115 15.36 -13.60 -14.60
CA ARG A 115 15.34 -14.84 -15.39
C ARG A 115 14.08 -15.00 -16.24
N LEU A 116 12.92 -14.67 -15.68
CA LEU A 116 11.62 -14.85 -16.33
C LEU A 116 11.17 -13.64 -17.16
N ASN A 117 11.93 -12.54 -17.15
CA ASN A 117 11.57 -11.28 -17.78
C ASN A 117 10.18 -10.79 -17.36
N VAL A 118 9.97 -10.65 -16.05
CA VAL A 118 8.74 -10.10 -15.46
C VAL A 118 9.05 -8.76 -14.80
N VAL A 119 8.03 -7.92 -14.64
CA VAL A 119 8.14 -6.62 -13.98
C VAL A 119 7.90 -6.77 -12.49
N ILE A 120 8.63 -6.03 -11.68
CA ILE A 120 8.35 -5.85 -10.25
C ILE A 120 7.88 -4.42 -10.03
N LEU A 121 6.72 -4.27 -9.38
CA LEU A 121 6.28 -3.03 -8.75
C LEU A 121 6.32 -3.24 -7.24
N VAL A 122 7.05 -2.39 -6.53
CA VAL A 122 7.16 -2.49 -5.07
C VAL A 122 5.98 -1.75 -4.44
N PHE A 123 5.31 -2.42 -3.51
CA PHE A 123 4.16 -1.88 -2.78
C PHE A 123 4.46 -1.87 -1.28
N GLY A 124 4.32 -0.70 -0.65
CA GLY A 124 4.43 -0.53 0.79
C GLY A 124 3.05 -0.28 1.40
N GLY A 125 2.84 0.94 1.88
CA GLY A 125 1.59 1.36 2.51
C GLY A 125 0.41 1.68 1.59
N GLY A 126 0.61 1.71 0.26
CA GLY A 126 -0.46 2.09 -0.68
C GLY A 126 -0.92 3.55 -0.59
N THR A 127 -0.09 4.44 -0.04
CA THR A 127 -0.42 5.86 0.22
C THR A 127 0.12 6.81 -0.85
N ALA A 128 0.63 6.29 -1.98
CA ALA A 128 1.25 7.11 -3.01
C ALA A 128 0.23 8.07 -3.65
N VAL A 129 0.62 9.31 -3.93
CA VAL A 129 -0.23 10.32 -4.59
C VAL A 129 0.35 10.79 -5.93
N SER A 130 1.19 9.97 -6.55
CA SER A 130 1.94 10.29 -7.77
C SER A 130 1.74 9.28 -8.90
N GLY A 131 0.88 8.26 -8.73
CA GLY A 131 0.74 7.15 -9.66
C GLY A 131 1.91 6.15 -9.63
N ALA A 132 2.80 6.22 -8.63
CA ALA A 132 4.03 5.41 -8.58
C ALA A 132 3.81 3.88 -8.56
N VAL A 133 2.61 3.42 -8.19
CA VAL A 133 2.23 1.99 -8.15
C VAL A 133 1.27 1.60 -9.27
N GLU A 134 0.93 2.54 -10.15
CA GLU A 134 0.06 2.27 -11.29
C GLU A 134 0.77 1.36 -12.31
N CYS A 135 0.06 0.34 -12.79
CA CYS A 135 0.59 -0.55 -13.82
C CYS A 135 0.50 0.11 -15.19
N PRO A 136 1.60 0.24 -15.95
CA PRO A 136 1.53 0.78 -17.31
C PRO A 136 0.60 -0.06 -18.19
N ALA A 137 -0.37 0.60 -18.84
CA ALA A 137 -1.41 -0.10 -19.61
C ALA A 137 -0.86 -0.93 -20.79
N ASN A 138 0.29 -0.55 -21.33
CA ASN A 138 0.96 -1.23 -22.44
C ASN A 138 2.01 -2.27 -21.98
N GLU A 139 2.17 -2.49 -20.68
CA GLU A 139 3.08 -3.52 -20.17
C GLU A 139 2.47 -4.93 -20.39
N SER A 140 3.09 -5.67 -21.31
CA SER A 140 2.65 -6.99 -21.74
C SER A 140 3.28 -8.13 -20.94
N ARG A 141 4.32 -7.86 -20.14
CA ARG A 141 4.92 -8.86 -19.24
C ARG A 141 4.03 -9.11 -18.02
N THR A 142 4.30 -10.21 -17.34
CA THR A 142 3.77 -10.45 -16.00
C THR A 142 4.27 -9.36 -15.05
N ILE A 143 3.38 -8.77 -14.24
CA ILE A 143 3.70 -7.77 -13.24
C ILE A 143 3.53 -8.40 -11.86
N ILE A 144 4.61 -8.46 -11.10
CA ILE A 144 4.63 -8.85 -9.69
C ILE A 144 4.46 -7.60 -8.85
N SER A 145 3.42 -7.56 -8.01
CA SER A 145 3.39 -6.64 -6.87
C SER A 145 4.19 -7.25 -5.73
N LEU A 146 5.38 -6.71 -5.47
CA LEU A 146 6.20 -7.09 -4.31
C LEU A 146 5.76 -6.26 -3.12
N ASP A 147 4.94 -6.86 -2.26
CA ASP A 147 4.38 -6.20 -1.08
C ASP A 147 5.30 -6.41 0.13
N THR A 148 5.86 -5.32 0.66
CA THR A 148 6.82 -5.38 1.76
C THR A 148 6.19 -5.51 3.15
N SER A 149 4.86 -5.46 3.30
CA SER A 149 4.15 -5.37 4.60
C SER A 149 4.49 -6.47 5.61
N GLN A 150 5.00 -7.62 5.16
CA GLN A 150 5.43 -8.71 6.04
C GLN A 150 6.92 -8.64 6.44
N MET A 151 7.70 -7.72 5.87
CA MET A 151 9.05 -7.34 6.29
C MET A 151 8.96 -6.12 7.21
N ASN A 152 8.49 -6.31 8.44
CA ASN A 152 8.06 -5.23 9.33
C ASN A 152 8.73 -5.24 10.72
N ARG A 153 9.91 -5.86 10.86
CA ARG A 153 10.60 -6.01 12.15
C ARG A 153 11.65 -4.94 12.37
N ILE A 154 11.79 -4.51 13.62
CA ILE A 154 13.01 -3.85 14.11
C ILE A 154 14.04 -4.95 14.34
N LEU A 155 15.15 -4.94 13.58
CA LEU A 155 16.19 -5.96 13.65
C LEU A 155 17.14 -5.71 14.82
N TRP A 156 17.54 -4.45 15.01
CA TRP A 156 18.34 -4.02 16.16
C TRP A 156 18.22 -2.52 16.41
N VAL A 157 18.53 -2.10 17.64
CA VAL A 157 18.63 -0.70 18.06
C VAL A 157 19.96 -0.49 18.77
N ASP A 158 20.77 0.42 18.25
CA ASP A 158 22.00 0.90 18.84
C ASP A 158 21.68 2.12 19.72
N ARG A 159 21.74 1.91 21.04
CA ARG A 159 21.39 2.92 22.04
C ARG A 159 22.45 3.99 22.23
N GLU A 160 23.70 3.68 21.89
CA GLU A 160 24.82 4.62 22.03
C GLU A 160 24.86 5.58 20.84
N ASN A 161 24.65 5.06 19.63
CA ASN A 161 24.69 5.83 18.40
C ASN A 161 23.32 6.40 18.00
N LEU A 162 22.23 6.02 18.68
CA LEU A 162 20.84 6.41 18.38
C LEU A 162 20.43 6.03 16.94
N VAL A 163 20.76 4.81 16.53
CA VAL A 163 20.45 4.25 15.21
C VAL A 163 19.69 2.94 15.37
N ALA A 164 18.76 2.66 14.46
CA ALA A 164 18.07 1.36 14.40
C ALA A 164 18.14 0.80 12.97
N CYS A 165 18.25 -0.53 12.86
CA CYS A 165 18.05 -1.23 11.60
C CYS A 165 16.69 -1.90 11.62
N ILE A 166 15.90 -1.60 10.61
CA ILE A 166 14.48 -1.91 10.56
C ILE A 166 14.15 -2.36 9.15
N GLU A 167 13.31 -3.38 9.04
CA GLU A 167 12.82 -3.83 7.74
C GLU A 167 11.90 -2.78 7.11
N SER A 168 11.99 -2.64 5.79
CA SER A 168 11.40 -1.51 5.04
C SER A 168 9.87 -1.48 5.03
N GLY A 169 9.22 -2.59 5.36
CA GLY A 169 7.77 -2.72 5.32
C GLY A 169 7.04 -2.27 6.57
N ILE A 170 7.76 -1.92 7.65
CA ILE A 170 7.11 -1.45 8.88
C ILE A 170 6.32 -0.17 8.60
N ILE A 171 5.10 -0.11 9.13
CA ILE A 171 4.23 1.07 9.06
C ILE A 171 4.64 2.07 10.14
N GLY A 172 4.57 3.37 9.86
CA GLY A 172 4.99 4.42 10.79
C GLY A 172 4.38 4.31 12.18
N GLN A 173 3.06 4.08 12.26
CA GLN A 173 2.37 3.89 13.55
C GLN A 173 2.90 2.68 14.33
N ASP A 174 3.24 1.59 13.65
CA ASP A 174 3.80 0.39 14.28
C ASP A 174 5.25 0.64 14.72
N LEU A 175 6.05 1.29 13.88
CA LEU A 175 7.43 1.67 14.17
C LEU A 175 7.51 2.54 15.44
N GLU A 176 6.71 3.60 15.51
CA GLU A 176 6.69 4.49 16.67
C GLU A 176 6.20 3.79 17.92
N ARG A 177 5.19 2.90 17.81
CA ARG A 177 4.73 2.09 18.94
C ARG A 177 5.85 1.19 19.48
N GLU A 178 6.55 0.47 18.61
CA GLU A 178 7.62 -0.44 19.03
C GLU A 178 8.83 0.32 19.60
N LEU A 179 9.25 1.44 18.98
CA LEU A 179 10.32 2.29 19.51
C LEU A 179 9.95 2.93 20.84
N LYS A 180 8.69 3.37 21.01
CA LYS A 180 8.21 3.94 22.28
C LYS A 180 8.30 2.94 23.42
N ASN A 181 8.02 1.66 23.17
CA ASN A 181 8.22 0.59 24.16
C ASN A 181 9.70 0.45 24.59
N LEU A 182 10.64 0.87 23.75
CA LEU A 182 12.08 0.88 24.03
C LEU A 182 12.60 2.22 24.58
N GLY A 183 11.73 3.23 24.69
CA GLY A 183 12.06 4.59 25.15
C GLY A 183 12.55 5.54 24.05
N TYR A 184 12.26 5.26 22.78
CA TYR A 184 12.72 6.04 21.62
C TYR A 184 11.56 6.45 20.70
N THR A 185 11.87 7.30 19.72
CA THR A 185 11.01 7.71 18.60
C THR A 185 11.90 8.05 17.40
N THR A 186 11.39 7.92 16.17
CA THR A 186 12.07 8.50 15.00
C THR A 186 11.74 9.98 14.81
N GLY A 187 10.59 10.42 15.34
CA GLY A 187 10.05 11.77 15.12
C GLY A 187 9.62 12.05 13.67
N HIS A 188 9.52 11.03 12.82
CA HIS A 188 9.06 11.18 11.45
C HIS A 188 7.56 10.86 11.34
N GLU A 189 6.72 11.90 11.36
CA GLU A 189 5.26 11.75 11.36
C GLU A 189 4.63 12.39 10.12
N PRO A 190 4.68 11.73 8.94
CA PRO A 190 3.89 12.16 7.80
C PRO A 190 2.40 11.99 8.09
N ASP A 191 1.53 12.80 7.47
CA ASP A 191 0.08 12.68 7.69
C ASP A 191 -0.49 11.28 7.33
N SER A 192 0.25 10.51 6.53
CA SER A 192 -0.08 9.13 6.18
C SER A 192 0.61 8.08 7.06
N TYR A 193 1.21 8.43 8.20
CA TYR A 193 2.02 7.52 9.04
C TYR A 193 1.27 6.27 9.54
N GLU A 194 -0.06 6.33 9.61
CA GLU A 194 -0.93 5.20 9.98
C GLU A 194 -0.89 4.06 8.96
N PHE A 195 -0.47 4.33 7.73
CA PHE A 195 -0.47 3.35 6.64
C PHE A 195 0.82 3.34 5.82
N SER A 196 1.54 4.45 5.75
CA SER A 196 2.78 4.56 4.97
C SER A 196 3.94 3.84 5.66
N SER A 197 4.79 3.22 4.85
CA SER A 197 5.90 2.40 5.33
C SER A 197 7.26 3.10 5.23
N LEU A 198 8.20 2.67 6.07
CA LEU A 198 9.57 3.19 6.11
C LEU A 198 10.25 3.20 4.72
N GLY A 199 10.15 2.10 3.98
CA GLY A 199 10.69 1.99 2.62
C GLY A 199 10.02 2.95 1.63
N GLY A 200 8.71 3.17 1.79
CA GLY A 200 7.97 4.17 1.00
C GLY A 200 8.46 5.59 1.27
N TRP A 201 8.77 5.93 2.52
CA TRP A 201 9.31 7.25 2.88
C TRP A 201 10.66 7.51 2.23
N VAL A 202 11.56 6.52 2.28
CA VAL A 202 12.87 6.61 1.61
C VAL A 202 12.71 6.77 0.09
N ALA A 203 11.86 5.94 -0.53
CA ALA A 203 11.65 5.96 -1.98
C ALA A 203 11.05 7.27 -2.50
N THR A 204 10.25 7.95 -1.67
CA THR A 204 9.51 9.16 -2.07
C THR A 204 10.09 10.46 -1.50
N ARG A 205 11.14 10.36 -0.67
CA ARG A 205 11.68 11.49 0.12
C ARG A 205 10.58 12.16 0.95
N ALA A 206 9.80 11.35 1.67
CA ALA A 206 8.67 11.84 2.46
C ALA A 206 9.12 12.89 3.49
N SER A 207 8.23 13.85 3.74
CA SER A 207 8.35 14.82 4.83
C SER A 207 7.36 14.47 5.91
N GLY A 208 7.79 14.56 7.17
CA GLY A 208 6.94 14.38 8.33
C GLY A 208 6.90 15.67 9.14
N ASN A 209 5.81 15.86 9.89
CA ASN A 209 5.83 16.80 10.99
C ASN A 209 6.69 16.20 12.11
N CYS A 210 7.24 17.07 12.95
CA CYS A 210 8.09 16.74 14.09
C CYS A 210 7.47 17.22 15.40
#